data_AF-R9KE02-F1
#
_entry.id   AF-R9KE02-F1
#
_cell.length_a   1.000
_cell.length_b   1.000
_cell.length_c   1.000
_cell.angle_alpha   90.00
_cell.angle_beta   90.00
_cell.angle_gamma   90.00
#
_symmetry.space_group_name_H-M   'P 1'
#
loop_
_entity.id
_entity.type
_entity.pdbx_description
1 polymer ?
#
loop_
_entity_poly.entity_id
_entity_poly.type
_entity_poly.pdbx_seq_one_letter_code
_entity_poly.pdbx_strand_id
1 'polypeptide(L)'
;MIIRQGIDSKALLVTLIRNLPRLLLLAVAGAVLGSGLHLVLVLYQSGTAMFVAETEYYVDFADGRLEAKDYYNDFTWNDVIATDLILGRMMEELGASYDRAEVKQMITADILSDVRYLTITVKGRDEGEVAKVSAAFEHAIMVFADSKDEFDAIDKIEDNDIVREQPKWFAKRAALLGAAIFAGTGVFFVLLAFLAGDRFYTKTDVMKFLGLTVEGMLYRSGNQQSGRQERRLVDGILNLLKAHDKIYLLDASDGQDAALFVKRLAALNAGINCDALLPCEQYSTDENAVLLVVVPFGIVYREKITDEINNAVTHGGTIAGAVLTECDKRWSDMYYGRERA
;
A
#
# COMPACT_ATOMS: atom_id res chain seq x y z
N MET A 1 -30.18 -24.20 14.56
CA MET A 1 -29.20 -24.73 13.58
C MET A 1 -28.38 -23.55 13.08
N ILE A 2 -27.20 -23.33 13.66
CA ILE A 2 -26.31 -22.23 13.27
C ILE A 2 -25.65 -22.66 11.95
N ILE A 3 -26.14 -22.17 10.83
CA ILE A 3 -25.50 -22.36 9.53
C ILE A 3 -24.12 -21.72 9.63
N ARG A 4 -23.05 -22.52 9.54
CA ARG A 4 -21.68 -22.02 9.39
C ARG A 4 -21.66 -21.10 8.17
N GLN A 5 -21.53 -19.80 8.41
CA GLN A 5 -21.62 -18.77 7.39
C GLN A 5 -20.33 -18.78 6.56
N GLY A 6 -20.43 -19.20 5.30
CA GLY A 6 -19.37 -19.03 4.32
C GLY A 6 -19.42 -17.64 3.72
N ILE A 7 -18.25 -17.02 3.55
CA ILE A 7 -18.09 -15.79 2.76
C ILE A 7 -18.52 -16.10 1.33
N ASP A 8 -19.35 -15.25 0.72
CA ASP A 8 -19.65 -15.32 -0.71
C ASP A 8 -18.41 -14.90 -1.50
N SER A 9 -17.58 -15.89 -1.85
CA SER A 9 -16.33 -15.71 -2.58
C SER A 9 -16.54 -15.09 -3.96
N LYS A 10 -17.68 -15.33 -4.59
CA LYS A 10 -18.03 -14.73 -5.89
C LYS A 10 -18.33 -13.24 -5.73
N ALA A 11 -19.15 -12.87 -4.74
CA ALA A 11 -19.44 -11.46 -4.45
C ALA A 11 -18.18 -10.69 -4.06
N LEU A 12 -17.28 -11.32 -3.28
CA LEU A 12 -15.98 -10.75 -2.93
C LEU A 12 -15.11 -10.51 -4.17
N LEU A 13 -14.98 -11.52 -5.04
CA LEU A 13 -14.20 -11.40 -6.28
C LEU A 13 -14.75 -10.30 -7.20
N VAL A 14 -16.06 -10.25 -7.41
CA VAL A 14 -16.69 -9.21 -8.24
C VAL A 14 -16.47 -7.82 -7.63
N THR A 15 -16.52 -7.70 -6.31
CA THR A 15 -16.25 -6.44 -5.60
C THR A 15 -14.80 -5.99 -5.77
N LEU A 16 -13.83 -6.91 -5.73
CA LEU A 16 -12.42 -6.61 -6.03
C LEU A 16 -12.25 -6.14 -7.47
N ILE A 17 -12.79 -6.88 -8.45
CA ILE A 17 -12.70 -6.51 -9.87
C ILE A 17 -13.35 -5.14 -10.11
N ARG A 18 -14.49 -4.85 -9.47
CA ARG A 18 -15.18 -3.57 -9.62
C ARG A 18 -14.38 -2.40 -9.05
N ASN A 19 -13.54 -2.64 -8.05
CA ASN A 19 -12.63 -1.66 -7.46
C ASN A 19 -11.24 -1.64 -8.16
N LEU A 20 -10.97 -2.53 -9.11
CA LEU A 20 -9.66 -2.62 -9.78
C LEU A 20 -9.15 -1.30 -10.36
N PRO A 21 -9.96 -0.45 -11.03
CA PRO A 21 -9.47 0.85 -11.51
C PRO A 21 -9.01 1.77 -10.37
N ARG A 22 -9.71 1.76 -9.23
CA ARG A 22 -9.32 2.54 -8.05
C ARG A 22 -8.03 2.01 -7.43
N LEU A 23 -7.87 0.68 -7.38
CA LEU A 23 -6.65 0.03 -6.90
C LEU A 23 -5.45 0.32 -7.82
N LEU A 24 -5.65 0.33 -9.14
CA LEU A 24 -4.63 0.73 -10.10
C LEU A 24 -4.24 2.20 -9.94
N LEU A 25 -5.20 3.11 -9.73
CA LEU A 25 -4.91 4.50 -9.45
C LEU A 25 -4.11 4.67 -8.14
N LEU A 26 -4.46 3.92 -7.09
CA LEU A 26 -3.70 3.90 -5.85
C LEU A 26 -2.28 3.37 -6.07
N ALA A 27 -2.11 2.32 -6.87
CA ALA A 27 -0.79 1.78 -7.20
C ALA A 27 0.07 2.80 -7.95
N VAL A 28 -0.50 3.53 -8.91
CA VAL A 28 0.19 4.60 -9.63
C VAL A 28 0.57 5.75 -8.69
N ALA A 29 -0.34 6.17 -7.80
CA ALA A 29 -0.04 7.19 -6.79
C ALA A 29 1.10 6.75 -5.86
N GLY A 30 1.07 5.49 -5.39
CA GLY A 30 2.14 4.89 -4.60
C GLY A 30 3.48 4.84 -5.33
N ALA A 31 3.47 4.53 -6.64
CA ALA A 31 4.68 4.52 -7.46
C ALA A 31 5.33 5.90 -7.56
N VAL A 32 4.52 6.94 -7.80
CA VAL A 32 4.98 8.33 -7.88
C VAL A 32 5.54 8.79 -6.54
N LEU A 33 4.83 8.52 -5.44
CA LEU A 33 5.29 8.89 -4.10
C LEU A 33 6.57 8.15 -3.70
N GLY A 34 6.65 6.84 -3.97
CA GLY A 34 7.83 6.03 -3.67
C GLY A 34 9.06 6.51 -4.44
N SER A 35 8.92 6.76 -5.74
CA SER A 35 10.02 7.31 -6.55
C SER A 35 10.39 8.74 -6.15
N GLY A 36 9.40 9.58 -5.84
CA GLY A 36 9.60 10.96 -5.43
C GLY A 36 10.35 11.07 -4.11
N LEU A 37 9.99 10.25 -3.12
CA LEU A 37 10.70 10.17 -1.85
C LEU A 37 12.15 9.68 -2.05
N HIS A 38 12.35 8.67 -2.90
CA HIS A 38 13.69 8.18 -3.23
C HIS A 38 14.54 9.27 -3.90
N LEU A 39 13.95 10.06 -4.79
CA LEU A 39 14.63 11.20 -5.41
C LEU A 39 15.07 12.23 -4.36
N VAL A 40 14.20 12.58 -3.41
CA VAL A 40 14.56 13.50 -2.31
C VAL A 40 15.73 12.95 -1.50
N LEU A 41 15.73 11.66 -1.18
CA LEU A 41 16.83 11.01 -0.45
C LEU A 41 18.14 11.04 -1.24
N VAL A 42 18.08 10.75 -2.54
CA VAL A 42 19.27 10.81 -3.42
C VAL A 42 19.80 12.23 -3.53
N LEU A 43 18.93 13.24 -3.68
CA LEU A 43 19.34 14.64 -3.75
C LEU A 43 19.99 15.09 -2.45
N TYR A 44 19.44 14.67 -1.31
CA TYR A 44 20.05 14.91 -0.01
C TYR A 44 21.44 14.26 0.10
N GLN A 45 21.57 12.98 -0.25
CA GLN A 45 22.86 12.26 -0.25
C GLN A 45 23.87 12.87 -1.22
N SER A 46 23.42 13.33 -2.40
CA SER A 46 24.28 14.00 -3.38
C SER A 46 24.84 15.31 -2.84
N GLY A 47 24.05 16.04 -2.05
CA GLY A 47 24.47 17.27 -1.38
C GLY A 47 25.52 17.04 -0.28
N THR A 48 25.59 15.83 0.26
CA THR A 48 26.57 15.41 1.27
C THR A 48 27.62 14.45 0.73
N ALA A 49 27.71 14.28 -0.59
CA ALA A 49 28.63 13.32 -1.22
C ALA A 49 30.08 13.73 -0.99
N MET A 50 30.89 12.78 -0.54
CA MET A 50 32.32 12.93 -0.29
C MET A 50 33.10 12.54 -1.55
N PHE A 51 34.31 13.07 -1.69
CA PHE A 51 35.34 12.51 -2.55
C PHE A 51 35.95 11.29 -1.85
N VAL A 52 36.21 10.25 -2.64
CA VAL A 52 36.74 8.98 -2.17
C VAL A 52 37.93 8.60 -3.06
N ALA A 53 39.04 8.26 -2.43
CA ALA A 53 40.18 7.59 -3.05
C ALA A 53 40.27 6.17 -2.47
N GLU A 54 40.39 5.17 -3.33
CA GLU A 54 40.60 3.77 -2.94
C GLU A 54 41.92 3.30 -3.54
N THR A 55 42.90 3.00 -2.68
CA THR A 55 44.21 2.50 -3.10
C THR A 55 44.40 1.09 -2.54
N GLU A 56 44.76 0.14 -3.40
CA GLU A 56 45.03 -1.24 -3.02
C GLU A 56 46.53 -1.49 -2.87
N TYR A 57 46.92 -2.08 -1.74
CA TYR A 57 48.29 -2.46 -1.40
C TYR A 57 48.41 -3.97 -1.24
N TYR A 58 49.51 -4.54 -1.75
CA TYR A 58 49.93 -5.90 -1.50
C TYR A 58 50.88 -5.92 -0.30
N VAL A 59 50.51 -6.64 0.75
CA VAL A 59 51.35 -6.84 1.93
C VAL A 59 52.11 -8.15 1.77
N ASP A 60 53.41 -8.03 1.49
CA ASP A 60 54.32 -9.17 1.46
C ASP A 60 54.95 -9.37 2.85
N PHE A 61 54.69 -10.52 3.45
CA PHE A 61 55.12 -10.82 4.80
C PHE A 61 56.40 -11.65 4.78
N ALA A 62 57.37 -11.26 5.61
CA ALA A 62 58.65 -11.95 5.68
C ALA A 62 58.51 -13.43 6.03
N ASP A 63 59.38 -14.25 5.45
CA ASP A 63 59.37 -15.70 5.61
C ASP A 63 59.47 -16.11 7.10
N GLY A 64 58.58 -17.02 7.52
CA GLY A 64 58.52 -17.51 8.90
C GLY A 64 57.74 -16.62 9.89
N ARG A 65 57.22 -15.45 9.47
CA ARG A 65 56.42 -14.55 10.31
C ARG A 65 54.91 -14.87 10.28
N LEU A 66 54.54 -16.10 10.64
CA LEU A 66 53.13 -16.52 10.66
C LEU A 66 52.28 -15.69 11.65
N GLU A 67 52.85 -15.32 12.80
CA GLU A 67 52.18 -14.48 13.80
C GLU A 67 51.84 -13.07 13.27
N ALA A 68 52.63 -12.54 12.33
CA ALA A 68 52.36 -11.25 11.70
C ALA A 68 51.14 -11.33 10.77
N LYS A 69 50.99 -12.44 10.03
CA LYS A 69 49.80 -12.69 9.18
C LYS A 69 48.52 -12.79 10.00
N ASP A 70 48.61 -13.42 11.17
CA ASP A 70 47.50 -13.51 12.11
C ASP A 70 47.20 -12.15 12.75
N TYR A 71 48.23 -11.35 13.03
CA TYR A 71 48.07 -10.03 13.63
C TYR A 71 47.50 -9.01 12.65
N TYR A 72 48.07 -8.83 11.45
CA TYR A 72 47.68 -7.80 10.47
C TYR A 72 46.51 -8.27 9.60
N ASN A 73 45.32 -8.25 10.17
CA ASN A 73 44.07 -8.71 9.55
C ASN A 73 42.99 -7.62 9.58
N ASP A 74 41.80 -7.93 9.07
CA ASP A 74 40.66 -7.00 8.94
C ASP A 74 40.28 -6.29 10.26
N PHE A 75 40.56 -6.92 11.40
CA PHE A 75 40.25 -6.36 12.73
C PHE A 75 41.34 -5.42 13.28
N THR A 76 42.58 -5.48 12.80
CA THR A 76 43.71 -4.77 13.42
C THR A 76 44.28 -3.66 12.55
N TRP A 77 44.14 -3.72 11.22
CA TRP A 77 44.71 -2.69 10.33
C TRP A 77 44.21 -1.29 10.67
N ASN A 78 42.94 -1.13 11.02
CA ASN A 78 42.40 0.17 11.46
C ASN A 78 43.04 0.69 12.75
N ASP A 79 43.51 -0.18 13.64
CA ASP A 79 44.27 0.21 14.82
C ASP A 79 45.73 0.54 14.46
N VAL A 80 46.33 -0.24 13.55
CA VAL A 80 47.70 -0.06 13.07
C VAL A 80 47.87 1.29 12.38
N ILE A 81 46.98 1.62 11.43
CA ILE A 81 47.04 2.90 10.71
C ILE A 81 46.84 4.09 11.65
N ALA A 82 46.12 3.92 12.76
CA ALA A 82 45.86 4.99 13.73
C ALA A 82 47.04 5.27 14.68
N THR A 83 48.08 4.42 14.67
CA THR A 83 49.25 4.57 15.54
C THR A 83 50.18 5.72 15.12
N ASP A 84 51.11 6.12 15.99
CA ASP A 84 52.14 7.11 15.65
C ASP A 84 53.08 6.64 14.52
N LEU A 85 53.16 5.33 14.26
CA LEU A 85 54.02 4.78 13.22
C LEU A 85 53.54 5.16 11.81
N ILE A 86 52.22 5.26 11.61
CA ILE A 86 51.60 5.62 10.34
C ILE A 86 50.94 7.00 10.47
N LEU A 87 49.84 7.14 11.22
CA LEU A 87 49.14 8.42 11.37
C LEU A 87 50.05 9.53 11.93
N GLY A 88 50.93 9.22 12.89
CA GLY A 88 51.88 10.20 13.42
C GLY A 88 52.78 10.77 12.31
N ARG A 89 53.34 9.89 11.49
CA ARG A 89 54.16 10.25 10.32
C ARG A 89 53.38 11.03 9.26
N MET A 90 52.15 10.61 8.96
CA MET A 90 51.26 11.36 8.07
C MET A 90 51.07 12.81 8.56
N MET A 91 50.89 13.01 9.87
CA MET A 91 50.74 14.35 10.45
C MET A 91 52.01 15.20 10.35
N GLU A 92 53.20 14.60 10.35
CA GLU A 92 54.46 15.32 10.12
C GLU A 92 54.53 15.90 8.70
N GLU A 93 53.99 15.19 7.71
CA GLU A 93 53.94 15.63 6.31
C GLU A 93 52.81 16.62 6.02
N LEU A 94 51.61 16.34 6.56
CA LEU A 94 50.44 17.19 6.39
C LEU A 94 50.60 18.54 7.12
N GLY A 95 51.35 18.54 8.23
CA GLY A 95 51.66 19.74 9.02
C GLY A 95 50.51 20.22 9.91
N ALA A 96 50.74 21.33 10.61
CA ALA A 96 49.86 21.83 11.68
C ALA A 96 48.48 22.35 11.22
N SER A 97 48.23 22.44 9.91
CA SER A 97 46.92 22.84 9.37
C SER A 97 45.90 21.71 9.40
N TYR A 98 46.32 20.46 9.59
CA TYR A 98 45.44 19.30 9.71
C TYR A 98 45.24 18.93 11.18
N ASP A 99 44.00 18.57 11.53
CA ASP A 99 43.72 17.96 12.82
C ASP A 99 43.90 16.44 12.74
N ARG A 100 44.59 15.87 13.73
CA ARG A 100 44.89 14.44 13.77
C ARG A 100 43.64 13.57 13.87
N ALA A 101 42.64 14.01 14.65
CA ALA A 101 41.41 13.23 14.82
C ALA A 101 40.56 13.27 13.54
N GLU A 102 40.56 14.39 12.82
CA GLU A 102 39.92 14.52 11.52
C GLU A 102 40.59 13.62 10.47
N VAL A 103 41.92 13.66 10.32
CA VAL A 103 42.65 12.78 9.39
C VAL A 103 42.42 11.30 9.71
N LYS A 104 42.38 10.92 11.00
CA LYS A 104 42.04 9.55 11.42
C LYS A 104 40.66 9.12 10.93
N GLN A 105 39.67 10.01 10.93
CA GLN A 105 38.30 9.71 10.47
C GLN A 105 38.18 9.64 8.95
N MET A 106 39.11 10.26 8.22
CA MET A 106 39.12 10.22 6.75
C MET A 106 39.56 8.85 6.22
N ILE A 107 40.34 8.08 6.98
CA ILE A 107 41.03 6.87 6.50
C ILE A 107 40.34 5.62 7.06
N THR A 108 40.14 4.62 6.22
CA THR A 108 39.67 3.30 6.63
C THR A 108 40.47 2.23 5.89
N ALA A 109 40.80 1.16 6.60
CA ALA A 109 41.44 -0.02 6.02
C ALA A 109 40.45 -1.19 5.97
N ASP A 110 40.40 -1.90 4.85
CA ASP A 110 39.56 -3.07 4.64
C ASP A 110 40.38 -4.21 4.00
N ILE A 111 40.12 -5.46 4.40
CA ILE A 111 40.67 -6.66 3.75
C ILE A 111 39.53 -7.47 3.14
N LEU A 112 39.50 -7.57 1.81
CA LEU A 112 38.36 -8.14 1.08
C LEU A 112 38.29 -9.66 1.08
N SER A 113 39.41 -10.40 1.18
CA SER A 113 39.36 -11.87 1.25
C SER A 113 40.66 -12.59 1.65
N ASP A 114 41.83 -12.00 1.37
CA ASP A 114 43.16 -12.52 1.73
C ASP A 114 43.90 -11.41 2.51
N VAL A 115 44.54 -11.75 3.62
CA VAL A 115 45.25 -10.82 4.53
C VAL A 115 46.37 -10.01 3.87
N ARG A 116 46.69 -10.33 2.61
CA ARG A 116 47.69 -9.64 1.80
C ARG A 116 47.15 -8.48 0.99
N TYR A 117 45.85 -8.40 0.74
CA TYR A 117 45.27 -7.32 -0.07
C TYR A 117 44.61 -6.30 0.86
N LEU A 118 45.32 -5.20 1.09
CA LEU A 118 44.92 -4.11 1.96
C LEU A 118 44.32 -3.00 1.10
N THR A 119 43.02 -2.78 1.21
CA THR A 119 42.34 -1.64 0.58
C THR A 119 42.31 -0.47 1.56
N ILE A 120 42.85 0.67 1.15
CA ILE A 120 42.82 1.90 1.92
C ILE A 120 41.86 2.87 1.25
N THR A 121 40.86 3.29 2.01
CA THR A 121 39.88 4.26 1.57
C THR A 121 40.11 5.59 2.29
N VAL A 122 40.30 6.67 1.54
CA VAL A 122 40.37 8.04 2.07
C VAL A 122 39.15 8.83 1.62
N LYS A 123 38.38 9.38 2.56
CA LYS A 123 37.14 10.15 2.29
C LYS A 123 37.24 11.58 2.80
N GLY A 124 36.85 12.55 1.97
CA GLY A 124 36.90 13.98 2.32
C GLY A 124 35.88 14.82 1.54
N ARG A 125 35.65 16.06 1.96
CA ARG A 125 34.73 16.99 1.25
C ARG A 125 35.41 17.74 0.12
N ASP A 126 36.73 17.88 0.18
CA ASP A 126 37.56 18.53 -0.82
C ASP A 126 38.45 17.49 -1.50
N GLU A 127 38.49 17.52 -2.83
CA GLU A 127 39.29 16.60 -3.64
C GLU A 127 40.80 16.78 -3.38
N GLY A 128 41.25 18.02 -3.16
CA GLY A 128 42.64 18.34 -2.87
C GLY A 128 43.07 17.87 -1.48
N GLU A 129 42.19 17.93 -0.48
CA GLU A 129 42.44 17.34 0.83
C GLU A 129 42.57 15.82 0.76
N VAL A 130 41.66 15.14 0.05
CA VAL A 130 41.74 13.69 -0.16
C VAL A 130 43.07 13.32 -0.84
N ALA A 131 43.45 14.02 -1.91
CA ALA A 131 44.71 13.77 -2.61
C ALA A 131 45.93 13.90 -1.68
N LYS A 132 45.97 14.93 -0.84
CA LYS A 132 47.08 15.15 0.11
C LYS A 132 47.14 14.08 1.20
N VAL A 133 45.99 13.70 1.77
CA VAL A 133 45.92 12.67 2.81
C VAL A 133 46.27 11.30 2.24
N SER A 134 45.82 10.97 1.03
CA SER A 134 46.21 9.73 0.33
C SER A 134 47.71 9.68 0.07
N ALA A 135 48.32 10.77 -0.42
CA ALA A 135 49.76 10.83 -0.66
C ALA A 135 50.58 10.69 0.64
N ALA A 136 50.14 11.36 1.73
CA ALA A 136 50.77 11.23 3.03
C ALA A 136 50.64 9.79 3.59
N PHE A 137 49.49 9.15 3.39
CA PHE A 137 49.30 7.74 3.77
C PHE A 137 50.25 6.83 2.99
N GLU A 138 50.33 7.00 1.67
CA GLU A 138 51.17 6.21 0.77
C GLU A 138 52.65 6.27 1.19
N HIS A 139 53.17 7.46 1.49
CA HIS A 139 54.53 7.58 2.01
C HIS A 139 54.67 6.96 3.40
N ALA A 140 53.70 7.17 4.30
CA ALA A 140 53.78 6.65 5.66
C ALA A 140 53.73 5.11 5.72
N ILE A 141 52.91 4.45 4.89
CA ILE A 141 52.79 2.99 4.85
C ILE A 141 54.04 2.33 4.28
N MET A 142 54.70 2.94 3.27
CA MET A 142 55.97 2.46 2.75
C MET A 142 57.07 2.51 3.82
N VAL A 143 57.19 3.62 4.55
CA VAL A 143 58.20 3.72 5.62
C VAL A 143 57.87 2.79 6.79
N PHE A 144 56.58 2.57 7.08
CA PHE A 144 56.17 1.59 8.08
C PHE A 144 56.64 0.17 7.70
N ALA A 145 56.43 -0.23 6.45
CA ALA A 145 56.88 -1.53 5.93
C ALA A 145 58.40 -1.70 6.08
N ASP A 146 59.18 -0.72 5.66
CA ASP A 146 60.65 -0.74 5.75
C ASP A 146 61.18 -0.77 7.20
N SER A 147 60.36 -0.31 8.16
CA SER A 147 60.76 -0.22 9.58
C SER A 147 60.53 -1.50 10.39
N LYS A 148 59.93 -2.53 9.77
CA LYS A 148 59.39 -3.72 10.44
C LYS A 148 59.92 -5.00 9.81
N ASP A 149 60.59 -5.84 10.61
CA ASP A 149 61.08 -7.16 10.18
C ASP A 149 59.94 -8.18 9.91
N GLU A 150 58.69 -7.77 10.09
CA GLU A 150 57.48 -8.53 9.81
C GLU A 150 57.08 -8.53 8.32
N PHE A 151 57.55 -7.54 7.55
CA PHE A 151 57.23 -7.37 6.13
C PHE A 151 58.48 -7.48 5.26
N ASP A 152 58.35 -8.11 4.09
CA ASP A 152 59.36 -8.01 3.03
C ASP A 152 59.11 -6.73 2.20
N ALA A 153 57.85 -6.40 1.93
CA ALA A 153 57.42 -5.16 1.27
C ALA A 153 55.92 -4.90 1.50
N ILE A 154 55.51 -3.63 1.36
CA ILE A 154 54.10 -3.26 1.10
C ILE A 154 54.07 -2.47 -0.19
N ASP A 155 53.57 -3.09 -1.26
CA ASP A 155 53.59 -2.52 -2.61
C ASP A 155 52.23 -1.99 -3.01
N LYS A 156 52.19 -0.79 -3.57
CA LYS A 156 50.97 -0.25 -4.18
C LYS A 156 50.66 -1.01 -5.49
N ILE A 157 49.48 -1.61 -5.57
CA ILE A 157 49.06 -2.42 -6.73
C ILE A 157 48.16 -1.62 -7.66
N GLU A 158 47.14 -0.98 -7.10
CA GLU A 158 46.12 -0.25 -7.85
C GLU A 158 45.81 1.06 -7.14
N ASP A 159 45.77 2.14 -7.92
CA ASP A 159 45.37 3.46 -7.45
C ASP A 159 44.12 3.87 -8.21
N ASN A 160 42.97 3.83 -7.54
CA ASN A 160 41.76 4.32 -8.15
C ASN A 160 41.75 5.85 -8.12
N ASP A 161 41.33 6.46 -9.24
CA ASP A 161 41.15 7.90 -9.31
C ASP A 161 40.23 8.40 -8.18
N ILE A 162 40.47 9.64 -7.74
CA ILE A 162 39.61 10.29 -6.75
C ILE A 162 38.25 10.54 -7.40
N VAL A 163 37.23 9.83 -6.93
CA VAL A 163 35.87 9.94 -7.47
C VAL A 163 34.94 10.53 -6.42
N ARG A 164 33.99 11.34 -6.89
CA ARG A 164 32.89 11.78 -6.04
C ARG A 164 31.90 10.64 -5.86
N GLU A 165 31.61 10.28 -4.62
CA GLU A 165 30.66 9.21 -4.29
C GLU A 165 29.29 9.52 -4.90
N GLN A 166 28.80 8.62 -5.75
CA GLN A 166 27.49 8.78 -6.38
C GLN A 166 26.44 7.97 -5.63
N PRO A 167 25.36 8.61 -5.13
CA PRO A 167 24.29 7.87 -4.49
C PRO A 167 23.63 6.91 -5.49
N LYS A 168 23.40 5.68 -5.03
CA LYS A 168 22.84 4.62 -5.88
C LYS A 168 21.39 4.95 -6.26
N TRP A 169 21.15 5.08 -7.57
CA TRP A 169 19.84 5.40 -8.10
C TRP A 169 18.97 4.16 -8.30
N PHE A 170 18.04 3.90 -7.36
CA PHE A 170 17.11 2.77 -7.42
C PHE A 170 15.64 3.18 -7.58
N ALA A 171 15.36 4.23 -8.35
CA ALA A 171 13.99 4.76 -8.53
C ALA A 171 12.97 3.71 -8.98
N LYS A 172 13.35 2.78 -9.86
CA LYS A 172 12.46 1.69 -10.30
C LYS A 172 12.02 0.78 -9.14
N ARG A 173 12.96 0.45 -8.24
CA ARG A 173 12.67 -0.39 -7.07
C ARG A 173 11.80 0.37 -6.06
N ALA A 174 12.10 1.65 -5.83
CA ALA A 174 11.29 2.51 -4.95
C ALA A 174 9.87 2.70 -5.47
N ALA A 175 9.70 2.90 -6.79
CA ALA A 175 8.38 2.99 -7.43
C ALA A 175 7.60 1.68 -7.28
N LEU A 176 8.23 0.53 -7.51
CA LEU A 176 7.58 -0.77 -7.37
C LEU A 176 7.13 -1.03 -5.92
N LEU A 177 7.99 -0.72 -4.94
CA LEU A 177 7.65 -0.86 -3.52
C LEU A 177 6.48 0.06 -3.14
N GLY A 178 6.52 1.33 -3.55
CA GLY A 178 5.44 2.28 -3.30
C GLY A 178 4.11 1.83 -3.91
N ALA A 179 4.14 1.32 -5.15
CA ALA A 179 2.96 0.76 -5.81
C ALA A 179 2.39 -0.44 -5.04
N ALA A 180 3.24 -1.37 -4.61
CA ALA A 180 2.84 -2.57 -3.88
C ALA A 180 2.19 -2.23 -2.54
N ILE A 181 2.78 -1.29 -1.78
CA ILE A 181 2.23 -0.83 -0.49
C ILE A 181 0.83 -0.24 -0.70
N PHE A 182 0.67 0.73 -1.60
CA PHE A 182 -0.61 1.40 -1.79
C PHE A 182 -1.69 0.48 -2.36
N ALA A 183 -1.34 -0.38 -3.32
CA ALA A 183 -2.26 -1.38 -3.84
C ALA A 183 -2.68 -2.38 -2.75
N GLY A 184 -1.72 -2.88 -1.97
CA GLY A 184 -1.96 -3.78 -0.85
C GLY A 184 -2.87 -3.16 0.22
N THR A 185 -2.63 -1.91 0.61
CA THR A 185 -3.49 -1.15 1.51
C THR A 185 -4.90 -0.98 0.94
N GLY A 186 -5.03 -0.66 -0.36
CA GLY A 186 -6.33 -0.55 -1.03
C GLY A 186 -7.10 -1.88 -1.01
N VAL A 187 -6.43 -2.99 -1.33
CA VAL A 187 -7.03 -4.34 -1.27
C VAL A 187 -7.47 -4.67 0.16
N PHE A 188 -6.61 -4.40 1.15
CA PHE A 188 -6.92 -4.61 2.55
C PHE A 188 -8.20 -3.90 2.98
N PHE A 189 -8.37 -2.62 2.63
CA PHE A 189 -9.60 -1.88 2.96
C PHE A 189 -10.84 -2.39 2.22
N VAL A 190 -10.71 -2.82 0.96
CA VAL A 190 -11.83 -3.43 0.23
C VAL A 190 -12.26 -4.75 0.90
N LEU A 191 -11.30 -5.58 1.32
CA LEU A 191 -11.58 -6.82 2.02
C LEU A 191 -12.21 -6.56 3.39
N LEU A 192 -11.64 -5.65 4.18
CA LEU A 192 -12.17 -5.28 5.48
C LEU A 192 -13.61 -4.78 5.39
N ALA A 193 -13.89 -3.89 4.43
CA ALA A 193 -15.24 -3.36 4.20
C ALA A 193 -16.25 -4.42 3.72
N PHE A 194 -15.79 -5.47 3.03
CA PHE A 194 -16.64 -6.59 2.63
C PHE A 194 -16.89 -7.55 3.80
N LEU A 195 -15.86 -7.84 4.60
CA LEU A 195 -15.88 -8.79 5.71
C LEU A 195 -16.62 -8.24 6.94
N ALA A 196 -16.60 -6.92 7.17
CA ALA A 196 -17.46 -6.28 8.17
C ALA A 196 -18.93 -6.66 7.96
N GLY A 197 -19.31 -6.89 6.70
CA GLY A 197 -20.60 -7.48 6.37
C GLY A 197 -21.73 -6.47 6.30
N ASP A 198 -21.57 -5.20 6.65
CA ASP A 198 -22.71 -4.28 6.84
C ASP A 198 -23.47 -3.86 5.57
N ARG A 199 -23.14 -4.44 4.41
CA ARG A 199 -23.66 -4.08 3.08
C ARG A 199 -24.47 -5.22 2.47
N PHE A 200 -25.47 -4.85 1.66
CA PHE A 200 -26.25 -5.78 0.85
C PHE A 200 -25.81 -5.71 -0.61
N TYR A 201 -25.44 -6.84 -1.21
CA TYR A 201 -25.06 -6.90 -2.62
C TYR A 201 -26.04 -7.74 -3.46
N THR A 202 -26.71 -8.70 -2.82
CA THR A 202 -27.59 -9.64 -3.49
C THR A 202 -28.95 -9.72 -2.80
N LYS A 203 -29.97 -10.19 -3.53
CA LYS A 203 -31.25 -10.55 -2.93
C LYS A 203 -31.10 -11.59 -1.82
N THR A 204 -30.13 -12.50 -2.01
CA THR A 204 -29.82 -13.54 -1.03
C THR A 204 -29.32 -12.94 0.28
N ASP A 205 -28.55 -11.86 0.24
CA ASP A 205 -28.12 -11.17 1.46
C ASP A 205 -29.32 -10.59 2.21
N VAL A 206 -30.24 -9.93 1.51
CA VAL A 206 -31.46 -9.39 2.10
C VAL A 206 -32.30 -10.50 2.75
N MET A 207 -32.53 -11.60 2.04
CA MET A 207 -33.26 -12.75 2.58
C MET A 207 -32.55 -13.38 3.79
N LYS A 208 -31.21 -13.49 3.75
CA LYS A 208 -30.43 -14.12 4.82
C LYS A 208 -30.36 -13.27 6.08
N PHE A 209 -30.17 -11.96 5.95
CA PHE A 209 -29.89 -11.08 7.08
C PHE A 209 -31.14 -10.36 7.61
N LEU A 210 -32.13 -10.09 6.76
CA LEU A 210 -33.39 -9.47 7.20
C LEU A 210 -34.55 -10.47 7.31
N GLY A 211 -34.42 -11.69 6.76
CA GLY A 211 -35.50 -12.67 6.76
C GLY A 211 -36.68 -12.33 5.85
N LEU A 212 -36.53 -11.33 4.96
CA LEU A 212 -37.59 -10.81 4.10
C LEU A 212 -37.52 -11.38 2.69
N THR A 213 -38.68 -11.62 2.07
CA THR A 213 -38.78 -11.91 0.63
C THR A 213 -38.41 -10.68 -0.19
N VAL A 214 -37.70 -10.89 -1.31
CA VAL A 214 -37.24 -9.78 -2.15
C VAL A 214 -38.01 -9.76 -3.46
N GLU A 215 -38.87 -8.75 -3.62
CA GLU A 215 -39.76 -8.58 -4.78
C GLU A 215 -38.97 -8.34 -6.08
N GLY A 216 -37.83 -7.66 -6.00
CA GLY A 216 -37.04 -7.36 -7.18
C GLY A 216 -35.76 -6.59 -6.94
N MET A 217 -35.10 -6.25 -8.05
CA MET A 217 -33.91 -5.40 -8.08
C MET A 217 -34.15 -4.24 -9.03
N LEU A 218 -33.74 -3.03 -8.63
CA LEU A 218 -33.75 -1.84 -9.46
C LEU A 218 -32.33 -1.32 -9.69
N TYR A 219 -31.94 -1.09 -10.94
CA TYR A 219 -30.58 -0.65 -11.28
C TYR A 219 -30.43 0.87 -11.27
N ARG A 220 -29.22 1.36 -10.92
CA ARG A 220 -28.89 2.80 -10.84
C ARG A 220 -29.00 3.57 -12.17
N SER A 221 -28.71 2.93 -13.31
CA SER A 221 -28.69 3.59 -14.63
C SER A 221 -28.92 2.60 -15.79
N GLY A 222 -30.07 2.70 -16.47
CA GLY A 222 -30.42 2.08 -17.77
C GLY A 222 -30.74 0.57 -17.72
N ASN A 223 -31.94 0.09 -18.10
CA ASN A 223 -32.66 0.43 -19.33
C ASN A 223 -34.16 0.00 -19.27
N GLN A 224 -35.04 0.91 -19.73
CA GLN A 224 -36.30 0.65 -20.44
C GLN A 224 -36.92 -0.75 -20.31
N GLN A 225 -37.60 -1.11 -19.21
CA GLN A 225 -38.46 -2.32 -19.10
C GLN A 225 -37.87 -3.66 -19.61
N SER A 226 -36.57 -3.76 -19.90
CA SER A 226 -36.05 -4.82 -20.77
C SER A 226 -35.28 -5.87 -19.97
N GLY A 227 -34.87 -5.55 -18.74
CA GLY A 227 -34.24 -6.50 -17.83
C GLY A 227 -35.27 -7.40 -17.15
N ARG A 228 -34.98 -8.70 -17.04
CA ARG A 228 -35.87 -9.68 -16.38
C ARG A 228 -36.11 -9.32 -14.91
N GLN A 229 -35.12 -8.71 -14.25
CA GLN A 229 -35.22 -8.33 -12.83
C GLN A 229 -36.15 -7.14 -12.59
N GLU A 230 -36.12 -6.13 -13.46
CA GLU A 230 -36.99 -4.96 -13.35
C GLU A 230 -38.44 -5.33 -13.68
N ARG A 231 -38.67 -6.24 -14.64
CA ARG A 231 -40.02 -6.81 -14.87
C ARG A 231 -40.56 -7.53 -13.64
N ARG A 232 -39.73 -8.39 -13.01
CA ARG A 232 -40.10 -9.07 -11.76
C ARG A 232 -40.42 -8.09 -10.63
N LEU A 233 -39.63 -7.01 -10.51
CA LEU A 233 -39.90 -5.94 -9.55
C LEU A 233 -41.25 -5.29 -9.81
N VAL A 234 -41.54 -4.91 -11.06
CA VAL A 234 -42.82 -4.31 -11.48
C VAL A 234 -43.97 -5.26 -11.17
N ASP A 235 -43.87 -6.54 -11.54
CA ASP A 235 -44.91 -7.54 -11.30
C ASP A 235 -45.15 -7.74 -9.80
N GLY A 236 -44.09 -7.81 -8.99
CA GLY A 236 -44.18 -7.93 -7.53
C GLY A 236 -44.89 -6.74 -6.89
N ILE A 237 -44.49 -5.52 -7.27
CA ILE A 237 -45.13 -4.29 -6.77
C ILE A 237 -46.60 -4.20 -7.20
N LEU A 238 -46.93 -4.54 -8.45
CA LEU A 238 -48.31 -4.54 -8.93
C LEU A 238 -49.17 -5.57 -8.18
N ASN A 239 -48.62 -6.72 -7.82
CA ASN A 239 -49.32 -7.72 -7.02
C ASN A 239 -49.55 -7.24 -5.59
N LEU A 240 -48.55 -6.57 -4.99
CA LEU A 240 -48.70 -5.96 -3.66
C LEU A 240 -49.76 -4.86 -3.65
N LEU A 241 -49.77 -3.98 -4.67
CA LEU A 241 -50.77 -2.91 -4.80
C LEU A 241 -52.19 -3.42 -5.12
N LYS A 242 -52.33 -4.65 -5.63
CA LYS A 242 -53.64 -5.30 -5.77
C LYS A 242 -54.15 -5.88 -4.44
N ALA A 243 -53.23 -6.30 -3.57
CA ALA A 243 -53.56 -6.85 -2.26
C ALA A 243 -53.79 -5.75 -1.21
N HIS A 244 -53.14 -4.59 -1.39
CA HIS A 244 -53.16 -3.48 -0.44
C HIS A 244 -53.28 -2.14 -1.17
N ASP A 245 -54.26 -1.33 -0.79
CA ASP A 245 -54.53 -0.02 -1.41
C ASP A 245 -53.41 1.01 -1.22
N LYS A 246 -52.62 0.86 -0.14
CA LYS A 246 -51.50 1.73 0.23
C LYS A 246 -50.34 0.90 0.75
N ILE A 247 -49.12 1.27 0.37
CA ILE A 247 -47.89 0.64 0.85
C ILE A 247 -46.94 1.74 1.32
N TYR A 248 -46.41 1.59 2.53
CA TYR A 248 -45.44 2.52 3.10
C TYR A 248 -44.02 2.04 2.81
N LEU A 249 -43.15 2.93 2.37
CA LEU A 249 -41.76 2.63 2.04
C LEU A 249 -40.86 2.91 3.23
N LEU A 250 -40.22 1.87 3.75
CA LEU A 250 -39.30 1.95 4.88
C LEU A 250 -37.86 1.90 4.38
N ASP A 251 -37.04 2.89 4.73
CA ASP A 251 -35.60 2.91 4.44
C ASP A 251 -34.80 3.28 5.68
N ALA A 252 -33.47 3.27 5.56
CA ALA A 252 -32.53 3.67 6.62
C ALA A 252 -31.89 5.04 6.37
N SER A 253 -32.46 5.88 5.51
CA SER A 253 -31.94 7.20 5.14
C SER A 253 -32.98 8.30 5.31
N ASP A 254 -33.91 8.10 6.24
CA ASP A 254 -34.95 9.06 6.60
C ASP A 254 -35.78 9.48 5.37
N GLY A 255 -36.14 8.49 4.54
CA GLY A 255 -36.98 8.66 3.35
C GLY A 255 -36.23 8.99 2.05
N GLN A 256 -34.91 9.20 2.08
CA GLN A 256 -34.14 9.58 0.88
C GLN A 256 -34.05 8.44 -0.14
N ASP A 257 -33.77 7.22 0.29
CA ASP A 257 -33.69 6.05 -0.61
C ASP A 257 -35.07 5.64 -1.11
N ALA A 258 -36.10 5.75 -0.28
CA ALA A 258 -37.49 5.53 -0.68
C ALA A 258 -37.93 6.54 -1.75
N ALA A 259 -37.65 7.83 -1.56
CA ALA A 259 -37.96 8.85 -2.56
C ALA A 259 -37.20 8.62 -3.87
N LEU A 260 -35.91 8.25 -3.79
CA LEU A 260 -35.13 7.89 -4.97
C LEU A 260 -35.71 6.66 -5.68
N PHE A 261 -36.11 5.64 -4.92
CA PHE A 261 -36.76 4.44 -5.45
C PHE A 261 -38.04 4.76 -6.21
N VAL A 262 -38.95 5.55 -5.64
CA VAL A 262 -40.21 5.98 -6.30
C VAL A 262 -39.90 6.73 -7.59
N LYS A 263 -38.97 7.69 -7.55
CA LYS A 263 -38.55 8.45 -8.74
C LYS A 263 -38.02 7.54 -9.85
N ARG A 264 -37.22 6.54 -9.49
CA ARG A 264 -36.64 5.57 -10.45
C ARG A 264 -37.70 4.61 -10.98
N LEU A 265 -38.62 4.16 -10.14
CA LEU A 265 -39.71 3.28 -10.49
C LEU A 265 -40.66 3.96 -11.47
N ALA A 266 -41.02 5.22 -11.22
CA ALA A 266 -41.84 6.04 -12.12
C ALA A 266 -41.18 6.17 -13.50
N ALA A 267 -39.85 6.34 -13.55
CA ALA A 267 -39.11 6.44 -14.81
C ALA A 267 -39.11 5.15 -15.66
N LEU A 268 -39.54 4.00 -15.10
CA LEU A 268 -39.74 2.77 -15.89
C LEU A 268 -41.01 2.80 -16.76
N ASN A 269 -41.91 3.77 -16.55
CA ASN A 269 -43.19 3.90 -17.28
C ASN A 269 -44.00 2.59 -17.34
N ALA A 270 -44.02 1.85 -16.23
CA ALA A 270 -44.62 0.50 -16.17
C ALA A 270 -46.09 0.48 -15.72
N GLY A 271 -46.78 1.62 -15.72
CA GLY A 271 -48.18 1.72 -15.29
C GLY A 271 -48.41 1.52 -13.78
N ILE A 272 -47.37 1.69 -12.96
CA ILE A 272 -47.45 1.59 -11.50
C ILE A 272 -48.02 2.90 -10.95
N ASN A 273 -49.07 2.82 -10.13
CA ASN A 273 -49.57 3.97 -9.37
C ASN A 273 -48.60 4.31 -8.22
N CYS A 274 -47.63 5.17 -8.50
CA CYS A 274 -46.61 5.56 -7.54
C CYS A 274 -47.18 6.40 -6.37
N ASP A 275 -48.36 7.00 -6.52
CA ASP A 275 -49.01 7.79 -5.46
C ASP A 275 -49.51 6.91 -4.31
N ALA A 276 -49.65 5.60 -4.53
CA ALA A 276 -49.97 4.61 -3.50
C ALA A 276 -48.74 4.14 -2.70
N LEU A 277 -47.53 4.57 -3.08
CA LEU A 277 -46.27 4.30 -2.38
C LEU A 277 -45.93 5.51 -1.49
N LEU A 278 -46.26 5.40 -0.21
CA LEU A 278 -46.17 6.50 0.75
C LEU A 278 -44.87 6.45 1.55
N PRO A 279 -44.35 7.60 2.02
CA PRO A 279 -43.17 7.62 2.89
C PRO A 279 -43.46 7.01 4.27
N CYS A 280 -42.43 6.40 4.88
CA CYS A 280 -42.49 5.75 6.19
C CYS A 280 -43.10 6.62 7.29
N GLU A 281 -42.82 7.92 7.31
CA GLU A 281 -43.24 8.86 8.38
C GLU A 281 -44.77 8.91 8.61
N GLN A 282 -45.57 8.36 7.70
CA GLN A 282 -47.03 8.36 7.74
C GLN A 282 -47.64 7.02 8.21
N TYR A 283 -46.85 5.98 8.53
CA TYR A 283 -47.42 4.65 8.85
C TYR A 283 -48.09 4.58 10.23
N SER A 284 -47.72 5.45 11.17
CA SER A 284 -48.21 5.40 12.57
C SER A 284 -49.68 5.78 12.76
N THR A 285 -50.35 6.22 11.69
CA THR A 285 -51.76 6.63 11.71
C THR A 285 -52.72 5.54 11.21
N ASP A 286 -52.21 4.40 10.73
CA ASP A 286 -53.01 3.31 10.16
C ASP A 286 -52.84 2.02 10.98
N GLU A 287 -53.94 1.46 11.51
CA GLU A 287 -53.90 0.21 12.32
C GLU A 287 -53.46 -1.03 11.51
N ASN A 288 -53.43 -0.95 10.17
CA ASN A 288 -53.01 -2.02 9.26
C ASN A 288 -51.98 -1.54 8.23
N ALA A 289 -50.99 -0.75 8.65
CA ALA A 289 -49.96 -0.25 7.74
C ALA A 289 -49.08 -1.39 7.20
N VAL A 290 -49.04 -1.53 5.87
CA VAL A 290 -48.19 -2.50 5.17
C VAL A 290 -46.93 -1.81 4.65
N LEU A 291 -45.76 -2.31 5.03
CA LEU A 291 -44.47 -1.72 4.71
C LEU A 291 -43.67 -2.55 3.71
N LEU A 292 -43.00 -1.86 2.79
CA LEU A 292 -42.01 -2.41 1.86
C LEU A 292 -40.64 -1.82 2.18
N VAL A 293 -39.68 -2.68 2.49
CA VAL A 293 -38.33 -2.25 2.88
C VAL A 293 -37.49 -1.94 1.65
N VAL A 294 -36.97 -0.72 1.56
CA VAL A 294 -36.10 -0.24 0.50
C VAL A 294 -34.64 -0.39 0.94
N VAL A 295 -33.95 -1.35 0.33
CA VAL A 295 -32.55 -1.66 0.66
C VAL A 295 -31.64 -1.20 -0.47
N PRO A 296 -30.79 -0.17 -0.28
CA PRO A 296 -29.88 0.27 -1.33
C PRO A 296 -28.64 -0.64 -1.44
N PHE A 297 -28.23 -0.91 -2.67
CA PHE A 297 -27.09 -1.76 -2.99
C PHE A 297 -25.76 -1.16 -2.52
N GLY A 298 -24.98 -1.95 -1.79
CA GLY A 298 -23.59 -1.64 -1.42
C GLY A 298 -23.43 -0.53 -0.38
N ILE A 299 -24.51 -0.08 0.26
CA ILE A 299 -24.48 0.91 1.35
C ILE A 299 -24.44 0.21 2.71
N VAL A 300 -23.76 0.82 3.68
CA VAL A 300 -23.57 0.31 5.05
C VAL A 300 -24.82 0.60 5.87
N TYR A 301 -25.84 -0.25 5.73
CA TYR A 301 -27.16 -0.05 6.35
C TYR A 301 -27.73 -1.27 7.06
N ARG A 302 -27.00 -2.39 7.16
CA ARG A 302 -27.53 -3.63 7.75
C ARG A 302 -28.16 -3.43 9.13
N GLU A 303 -27.42 -2.85 10.07
CA GLU A 303 -27.91 -2.64 11.44
C GLU A 303 -29.04 -1.61 11.45
N LYS A 304 -28.85 -0.46 10.79
CA LYS A 304 -29.86 0.61 10.74
C LYS A 304 -31.19 0.15 10.14
N ILE A 305 -31.19 -0.59 9.02
CA ILE A 305 -32.42 -1.14 8.42
C ILE A 305 -33.08 -2.14 9.38
N THR A 306 -32.29 -2.95 10.08
CA THR A 306 -32.84 -3.92 11.05
C THR A 306 -33.56 -3.21 12.20
N ASP A 307 -32.97 -2.12 12.71
CA ASP A 307 -33.58 -1.31 13.76
C ASP A 307 -34.86 -0.63 13.28
N GLU A 308 -34.88 -0.07 12.06
CA GLU A 308 -36.09 0.54 11.49
C GLU A 308 -37.21 -0.50 11.27
N ILE A 309 -36.88 -1.71 10.81
CA ILE A 309 -37.84 -2.81 10.69
C ILE A 309 -38.42 -3.17 12.06
N ASN A 310 -37.57 -3.36 13.07
CA ASN A 310 -38.00 -3.70 14.42
C ASN A 310 -38.90 -2.61 15.03
N ASN A 311 -38.57 -1.35 14.78
CA ASN A 311 -39.36 -0.20 15.20
C ASN A 311 -40.75 -0.23 14.55
N ALA A 312 -40.82 -0.41 13.23
CA ALA A 312 -42.09 -0.48 12.50
C ALA A 312 -42.97 -1.65 12.95
N VAL A 313 -42.39 -2.83 13.16
CA VAL A 313 -43.13 -4.01 13.65
C VAL A 313 -43.66 -3.80 15.07
N THR A 314 -42.88 -3.15 15.94
CA THR A 314 -43.30 -2.86 17.32
C THR A 314 -44.50 -1.89 17.35
N HIS A 315 -44.61 -1.00 16.36
CA HIS A 315 -45.71 -0.05 16.21
C HIS A 315 -46.87 -0.58 15.35
N GLY A 316 -46.96 -1.90 15.14
CA GLY A 316 -48.09 -2.55 14.45
C GLY A 316 -47.97 -2.63 12.94
N GLY A 317 -46.83 -2.21 12.36
CA GLY A 317 -46.57 -2.33 10.93
C GLY A 317 -46.35 -3.78 10.49
N THR A 318 -46.95 -4.16 9.36
CA THR A 318 -46.75 -5.48 8.74
C THR A 318 -45.76 -5.36 7.58
N ILE A 319 -44.64 -6.07 7.63
CA ILE A 319 -43.65 -6.06 6.54
C ILE A 319 -44.08 -7.01 5.42
N ALA A 320 -44.38 -6.48 4.24
CA ALA A 320 -44.74 -7.27 3.06
C ALA A 320 -43.54 -7.90 2.36
N GLY A 321 -42.37 -7.26 2.43
CA GLY A 321 -41.15 -7.71 1.77
C GLY A 321 -40.11 -6.61 1.64
N ALA A 322 -39.14 -6.82 0.77
CA ALA A 322 -38.06 -5.89 0.50
C ALA A 322 -37.78 -5.72 -1.00
N VAL A 323 -37.17 -4.60 -1.37
CA VAL A 323 -36.64 -4.33 -2.70
C VAL A 323 -35.17 -3.93 -2.60
N LEU A 324 -34.33 -4.48 -3.48
CA LEU A 324 -32.93 -4.09 -3.56
C LEU A 324 -32.76 -3.01 -4.64
N THR A 325 -32.38 -1.80 -4.26
CA THR A 325 -32.39 -0.62 -5.14
C THR A 325 -30.98 -0.14 -5.47
N GLU A 326 -30.89 0.73 -6.48
CA GLU A 326 -29.63 1.35 -6.92
C GLU A 326 -28.51 0.34 -7.24
N CYS A 327 -28.88 -0.86 -7.71
CA CYS A 327 -27.96 -1.92 -8.07
C CYS A 327 -26.98 -1.49 -9.17
N ASP A 328 -25.69 -1.83 -9.00
CA ASP A 328 -24.71 -1.66 -10.07
C ASP A 328 -24.85 -2.80 -11.10
N LYS A 329 -25.38 -2.47 -12.28
CA LYS A 329 -25.63 -3.44 -13.36
C LYS A 329 -24.37 -4.22 -13.76
N ARG A 330 -23.19 -3.59 -13.80
CA ARG A 330 -21.95 -4.30 -14.15
C ARG A 330 -21.56 -5.29 -13.06
N TRP A 331 -21.75 -4.91 -11.80
CA TRP A 331 -21.55 -5.82 -10.67
C TRP A 331 -22.52 -7.00 -10.76
N SER A 332 -23.82 -6.73 -10.98
CA SER A 332 -24.85 -7.76 -11.09
C SER A 332 -24.63 -8.68 -12.29
N ASP A 333 -24.23 -8.17 -13.46
CA ASP A 333 -23.92 -8.97 -14.64
C ASP A 333 -22.74 -9.92 -14.40
N MET A 334 -21.73 -9.49 -13.64
CA MET A 334 -20.61 -10.35 -13.27
C MET A 334 -21.01 -11.41 -12.22
N TYR A 335 -21.87 -11.04 -11.28
CA TYR A 335 -22.30 -11.94 -10.21
C TYR A 335 -23.37 -12.95 -10.66
N TYR A 336 -24.40 -12.52 -11.38
CA TYR A 336 -25.49 -13.39 -11.84
C TYR A 336 -25.24 -13.97 -13.25
N GLY A 337 -24.26 -13.44 -13.98
CA GLY A 337 -24.11 -13.68 -15.40
C GLY A 337 -24.93 -12.67 -16.21
N ARG A 338 -24.44 -12.30 -17.38
CA ARG A 338 -25.14 -11.38 -18.28
C ARG A 338 -26.43 -12.03 -18.75
N GLU A 339 -27.56 -11.35 -18.59
CA GLU A 339 -28.84 -11.84 -19.10
C GLU A 339 -28.73 -12.03 -20.62
N ARG A 340 -29.03 -13.24 -21.11
CA ARG A 340 -29.17 -13.49 -22.55
C ARG A 340 -30.46 -12.83 -23.00
N ALA A 341 -30.35 -11.94 -24.00
CA ALA A 341 -31.48 -11.25 -24.61
C ALA A 341 -32.47 -12.22 -25.26
#